data_AF-A0A8E0S1D6-F1
#
_entry.id   AF-A0A8E0S1D6-F1
#
_cell.length_a   1.000
_cell.length_b   1.000
_cell.length_c   1.000
_cell.angle_alpha   90.00
_cell.angle_beta   90.00
_cell.angle_gamma   90.00
#
_symmetry.space_group_name_H-M   'P 1'
#
loop_
_entity.id
_entity.type
_entity.pdbx_description
1 polymer ?
#
loop_
_entity_poly.entity_id
_entity_poly.type
_entity_poly.pdbx_seq_one_letter_code
_entity_poly.pdbx_strand_id
1 'polypeptide(L)'
;MCAKGLLQHPNRTILYLDTKGDFDPAHLHWLLENEFQNEPNSELTASCLRRIRVVSVPTIDLLTETLVRTRILLACKLEPGCSNGHDQSSGDLSPRMFFENMIMIVVDSLATPFVPYMGPLPQLAKSQLSVVSFELSRIANVLHCAVLVVNHSRSSKLADQKGFTEERRNLGCLGFSWAAVPHKRLVLTLSNERAPNSERKLHVLIKLSKDANSQIPCPCEDTTFSSCIVKFPS
;
A
#
# COMPACT_ATOMS: atom_id res chain seq x y z
N MET A 1 -2.88 10.01 -12.33
CA MET A 1 -1.49 10.41 -11.91
C MET A 1 -0.49 9.24 -11.80
N CYS A 2 -0.85 8.09 -11.19
CA CYS A 2 0.06 6.93 -11.11
C CYS A 2 0.28 6.18 -12.43
N ALA A 3 -0.76 6.08 -13.28
CA ALA A 3 -0.67 5.43 -14.60
C ALA A 3 0.34 6.14 -15.53
N LYS A 4 0.34 7.48 -15.53
CA LYS A 4 1.34 8.28 -16.27
C LYS A 4 2.77 8.05 -15.77
N GLY A 5 2.98 7.84 -14.47
CA GLY A 5 4.30 7.50 -13.93
C GLY A 5 4.81 6.12 -14.39
N LEU A 6 3.90 5.15 -14.54
CA LEU A 6 4.22 3.85 -15.13
C LEU A 6 4.49 3.93 -16.63
N LEU A 7 3.86 4.87 -17.36
CA LEU A 7 4.21 5.16 -18.75
C LEU A 7 5.60 5.80 -18.87
N GLN A 8 5.93 6.73 -17.99
CA GLN A 8 7.24 7.43 -17.99
C GLN A 8 8.41 6.53 -17.62
N HIS A 9 8.14 5.43 -16.91
CA HIS A 9 9.16 4.46 -16.51
C HIS A 9 8.74 3.03 -16.91
N PRO A 10 8.91 2.67 -18.20
CA PRO A 10 8.35 1.44 -18.76
C PRO A 10 8.86 0.16 -18.08
N ASN A 11 10.05 0.19 -17.49
CA ASN A 11 10.65 -1.00 -16.89
C ASN A 11 10.15 -1.27 -15.47
N ARG A 12 9.51 -0.31 -14.80
CA ARG A 12 9.17 -0.40 -13.38
C ARG A 12 8.04 -1.37 -13.11
N THR A 13 8.16 -2.14 -12.03
CA THR A 13 7.18 -3.16 -11.65
C THR A 13 6.65 -2.94 -10.22
N ILE A 14 5.45 -3.48 -9.97
CA ILE A 14 4.71 -3.35 -8.72
C ILE A 14 4.26 -4.74 -8.26
N LEU A 15 4.52 -5.06 -6.99
CA LEU A 15 3.97 -6.24 -6.33
C LEU A 15 2.74 -5.84 -5.51
N TYR A 16 1.59 -6.41 -5.83
CA TYR A 16 0.34 -6.25 -5.11
C TYR A 16 0.06 -7.50 -4.28
N LEU A 17 -0.06 -7.33 -2.98
CA LEU A 17 -0.35 -8.38 -2.02
C LEU A 17 -1.83 -8.28 -1.61
N ASP A 18 -2.64 -9.19 -2.17
CA ASP A 18 -4.08 -9.28 -1.90
C ASP A 18 -4.34 -10.21 -0.70
N THR A 19 -4.73 -9.62 0.41
CA THR A 19 -5.02 -10.35 1.66
C THR A 19 -6.49 -10.71 1.81
N LYS A 20 -7.39 -10.08 1.04
CA LYS A 20 -8.84 -10.27 1.16
C LYS A 20 -9.41 -11.16 0.07
N GLY A 21 -8.71 -11.27 -1.06
CA GLY A 21 -9.24 -11.90 -2.26
C GLY A 21 -10.21 -11.00 -3.03
N ASP A 22 -10.15 -9.68 -2.83
CA ASP A 22 -11.06 -8.70 -3.44
C ASP A 22 -10.42 -7.87 -4.56
N PHE A 23 -9.24 -8.28 -5.04
CA PHE A 23 -8.61 -7.65 -6.20
C PHE A 23 -9.48 -7.82 -7.46
N ASP A 24 -9.94 -6.70 -8.02
CA ASP A 24 -10.71 -6.67 -9.26
C ASP A 24 -9.84 -6.22 -10.46
N PRO A 25 -9.40 -7.16 -11.32
CA PRO A 25 -8.61 -6.82 -12.50
C PRO A 25 -9.42 -6.01 -13.53
N ALA A 26 -10.74 -6.17 -13.60
CA ALA A 26 -11.58 -5.44 -14.55
C ALA A 26 -11.68 -3.97 -14.17
N HIS A 27 -11.78 -3.67 -12.87
CA HIS A 27 -11.76 -2.28 -12.39
C HIS A 27 -10.42 -1.59 -12.70
N LEU A 28 -9.29 -2.28 -12.51
CA LEU A 28 -7.97 -1.75 -12.87
C LEU A 28 -7.84 -1.51 -14.38
N HIS A 29 -8.33 -2.44 -15.20
CA HIS A 29 -8.35 -2.29 -16.65
C HIS A 29 -9.14 -1.04 -17.07
N TRP A 30 -10.35 -0.88 -16.54
CA TRP A 30 -11.22 0.27 -16.80
C TRP A 30 -10.57 1.60 -16.37
N LEU A 31 -9.90 1.63 -15.22
CA LEU A 31 -9.16 2.82 -14.76
C LEU A 31 -8.03 3.19 -15.72
N LEU A 32 -7.28 2.21 -16.22
CA LEU A 32 -6.20 2.43 -17.17
C LEU A 32 -6.75 2.93 -18.51
N GLU A 33 -7.80 2.31 -19.06
CA GLU A 33 -8.47 2.77 -20.28
C GLU A 33 -8.96 4.21 -20.15
N ASN A 34 -9.53 4.58 -19.00
CA ASN A 34 -10.00 5.93 -18.75
C ASN A 34 -8.88 6.97 -18.64
N GLU A 35 -7.76 6.63 -18.01
CA GLU A 35 -6.59 7.52 -17.96
C GLU A 35 -5.91 7.66 -19.34
N PHE A 36 -6.08 6.68 -20.23
CA PHE A 36 -5.54 6.68 -21.59
C PHE A 36 -6.56 7.10 -22.68
N GLN A 37 -7.68 7.74 -22.31
CA GLN A 37 -8.78 8.12 -23.22
C GLN A 37 -8.41 8.87 -24.52
N ASN A 38 -7.18 9.37 -24.66
CA ASN A 38 -6.71 10.04 -25.88
C ASN A 38 -5.93 9.13 -26.84
N GLU A 39 -5.62 7.88 -26.48
CA GLU A 39 -5.09 6.86 -27.38
C GLU A 39 -5.62 5.47 -26.97
N PRO A 40 -6.48 4.82 -27.79
CA PRO A 40 -6.95 3.46 -27.52
C PRO A 40 -5.82 2.47 -27.84
N ASN A 41 -4.76 2.49 -27.05
CA ASN A 41 -3.60 1.65 -27.26
C ASN A 41 -3.67 0.48 -26.29
N SER A 42 -4.48 -0.53 -26.66
CA SER A 42 -4.65 -1.80 -25.92
C SER A 42 -3.31 -2.41 -25.49
N GLU A 43 -2.26 -2.21 -26.29
CA GLU A 43 -0.90 -2.64 -25.99
C GLU A 43 -0.27 -1.91 -24.78
N LEU A 44 -0.54 -0.62 -24.60
CA LEU A 44 -0.08 0.13 -23.43
C LEU A 44 -0.77 -0.33 -22.15
N THR A 45 -2.08 -0.57 -22.20
CA THR A 45 -2.84 -1.12 -21.06
C THR A 45 -2.34 -2.51 -20.69
N ALA A 46 -2.18 -3.40 -21.68
CA ALA A 46 -1.62 -4.74 -21.48
C ALA A 46 -0.20 -4.68 -20.91
N SER A 47 0.65 -3.78 -21.41
CA SER A 47 2.01 -3.55 -20.91
C SER A 47 2.01 -3.05 -19.46
N CYS A 48 1.10 -2.15 -19.07
CA CYS A 48 0.94 -1.73 -17.68
C CYS A 48 0.53 -2.90 -16.77
N LEU A 49 -0.44 -3.70 -17.19
CA LEU A 49 -0.95 -4.82 -16.39
C LEU A 49 0.11 -5.91 -16.18
N ARG A 50 0.92 -6.25 -17.19
CA ARG A 50 2.00 -7.24 -17.05
C ARG A 50 3.07 -6.86 -16.03
N ARG A 51 3.17 -5.58 -15.68
CA ARG A 51 4.14 -5.05 -14.71
C ARG A 51 3.62 -5.05 -13.28
N ILE A 52 2.35 -5.40 -13.08
CA ILE A 52 1.72 -5.56 -11.78
C ILE A 52 1.56 -7.06 -11.53
N ARG A 53 2.28 -7.59 -10.54
CA ARG A 53 2.04 -8.97 -10.07
C ARG A 53 1.17 -8.95 -8.85
N VAL A 54 0.10 -9.71 -8.90
CA VAL A 54 -0.83 -9.89 -7.79
C VAL A 54 -0.55 -11.24 -7.14
N VAL A 55 -0.40 -11.25 -5.82
CA VAL A 55 -0.18 -12.46 -5.03
C VAL A 55 -1.20 -12.48 -3.91
N SER A 56 -1.96 -13.58 -3.80
CA SER A 56 -2.88 -13.78 -2.68
C SER A 56 -2.12 -14.20 -1.43
N VAL A 57 -2.30 -13.47 -0.33
CA VAL A 57 -1.64 -13.69 0.97
C VAL A 57 -2.67 -13.58 2.12
N PRO A 58 -3.64 -14.50 2.21
CA PRO A 58 -4.75 -14.39 3.15
C PRO A 58 -4.36 -14.60 4.62
N THR A 59 -3.19 -15.19 4.89
CA THR A 59 -2.72 -15.51 6.26
C THR A 59 -1.46 -14.73 6.62
N ILE A 60 -1.20 -14.59 7.93
CA ILE A 60 0.02 -13.91 8.42
C ILE A 60 1.28 -14.66 7.94
N ASP A 61 1.24 -15.99 7.92
CA ASP A 61 2.38 -16.81 7.49
C ASP A 61 2.70 -16.58 6.01
N LEU A 62 1.69 -16.63 5.13
CA LEU A 62 1.88 -16.38 3.69
C LEU A 62 2.33 -14.94 3.41
N LEU A 63 1.80 -13.97 4.14
CA LEU A 63 2.25 -12.58 4.06
C LEU A 63 3.73 -12.47 4.45
N THR A 64 4.11 -13.04 5.59
CA THR A 64 5.48 -12.98 6.10
C THR A 64 6.46 -13.69 5.17
N GLU A 65 6.13 -14.90 4.72
CA GLU A 65 6.93 -15.66 3.75
C GLU A 65 7.13 -14.87 2.45
N THR A 66 6.05 -14.29 1.92
CA THR A 66 6.10 -13.50 0.68
C THR A 66 6.98 -12.26 0.84
N LEU A 67 6.90 -11.56 1.98
CA LEU A 67 7.76 -10.41 2.28
C LEU A 67 9.23 -10.81 2.41
N VAL A 68 9.53 -11.90 3.13
CA VAL A 68 10.89 -12.42 3.28
C VAL A 68 11.47 -12.81 1.93
N ARG A 69 10.71 -13.55 1.11
CA ARG A 69 11.12 -13.95 -0.24
C ARG A 69 11.37 -12.73 -1.12
N THR A 70 10.47 -11.75 -1.07
CA THR A 70 10.62 -10.50 -1.82
C THR A 70 11.86 -9.73 -1.40
N ARG A 71 12.13 -9.63 -0.10
CA ARG A 71 13.35 -9.01 0.44
C ARG A 71 14.61 -9.70 -0.08
N ILE A 72 14.65 -11.02 -0.10
CA ILE A 72 15.80 -11.79 -0.61
C ILE A 72 16.01 -11.48 -2.11
N LEU A 73 14.94 -11.54 -2.91
CA LEU A 73 15.01 -11.29 -4.35
C LEU A 73 15.42 -9.84 -4.67
N LEU A 74 14.96 -8.87 -3.88
CA LEU A 74 15.42 -7.48 -3.97
C LEU A 74 16.88 -7.31 -3.53
N ALA A 75 17.35 -8.03 -2.52
CA ALA A 75 18.74 -7.95 -2.08
C ALA A 75 19.71 -8.46 -3.15
N CYS A 76 19.33 -9.49 -3.92
CA CYS A 76 20.12 -9.97 -5.05
C CYS A 76 20.36 -8.90 -6.14
N LYS A 77 19.52 -7.85 -6.22
CA LYS A 77 19.76 -6.69 -7.10
C LYS A 77 21.02 -5.91 -6.75
N LEU A 78 21.43 -5.95 -5.48
CA LEU A 78 22.56 -5.18 -4.96
C LEU A 78 23.90 -5.91 -5.15
N GLU A 79 23.89 -7.18 -5.55
CA GLU A 79 25.13 -7.94 -5.77
C GLU A 79 25.73 -7.63 -7.16
N PRO A 80 26.92 -7.01 -7.23
CA PRO A 80 27.60 -6.74 -8.49
C PRO A 80 28.04 -8.07 -9.13
N GLY A 81 27.45 -8.42 -10.27
CA GLY A 81 27.76 -9.66 -11.01
C GLY A 81 26.54 -10.49 -11.41
N CYS A 82 25.34 -10.14 -10.93
CA CYS A 82 24.11 -10.83 -11.31
C CYS A 82 23.48 -10.33 -12.63
N SER A 83 23.97 -9.25 -13.23
CA SER A 83 23.47 -8.72 -14.50
C SER A 83 24.00 -9.52 -15.71
N ASN A 84 23.54 -10.76 -15.88
CA ASN A 84 23.73 -11.53 -17.10
C ASN A 84 22.36 -11.86 -17.72
N GLY A 85 22.20 -11.49 -18.99
CA GLY A 85 21.14 -12.00 -19.86
C GLY A 85 20.25 -10.91 -20.45
N HIS A 86 20.65 -10.40 -21.60
CA HIS A 86 19.81 -9.62 -22.50
C HIS A 86 18.78 -10.56 -23.17
N ASP A 87 17.81 -11.09 -22.42
CA ASP A 87 16.72 -11.88 -23.00
C ASP A 87 15.60 -10.94 -23.46
N GLN A 88 15.82 -10.36 -24.64
CA GLN A 88 14.73 -9.86 -25.47
C GLN A 88 14.09 -11.04 -26.20
N SER A 89 13.23 -11.82 -25.55
CA SER A 89 12.23 -12.61 -26.27
C SER A 89 11.11 -13.11 -25.34
N SER A 90 9.89 -13.07 -25.87
CA SER A 90 8.60 -13.44 -25.26
C SER A 90 8.02 -12.44 -24.25
N GLY A 91 6.75 -12.07 -24.44
CA GLY A 91 6.08 -10.92 -23.81
C GLY A 91 5.83 -11.00 -22.30
N ASP A 92 6.44 -11.96 -21.59
CA ASP A 92 6.32 -12.12 -20.14
C ASP A 92 7.63 -11.78 -19.43
N LEU A 93 7.56 -10.84 -18.48
CA LEU A 93 8.68 -10.47 -17.62
C LEU A 93 9.10 -11.67 -16.77
N SER A 94 10.36 -12.13 -16.92
CA SER A 94 10.90 -13.19 -16.09
C SER A 94 10.81 -12.84 -14.59
N PRO A 95 10.71 -13.83 -13.68
CA PRO A 95 10.67 -13.56 -12.25
C PRO A 95 11.78 -12.64 -11.76
N ARG A 96 13.00 -12.86 -12.25
CA ARG A 96 14.18 -12.06 -11.93
C ARG A 96 14.05 -10.61 -12.39
N MET A 97 13.75 -10.40 -13.68
CA MET A 97 13.60 -9.05 -14.26
C MET A 97 12.51 -8.24 -13.57
N PHE A 98 11.45 -8.91 -13.12
CA PHE A 98 10.41 -8.28 -12.34
C PHE A 98 10.94 -7.72 -11.02
N PHE A 99 11.66 -8.51 -10.21
CA PHE A 99 12.14 -8.05 -8.90
C PHE A 99 13.28 -7.02 -9.02
N GLU A 100 14.14 -7.14 -10.03
CA GLU A 100 15.20 -6.15 -10.31
C GLU A 100 14.62 -4.76 -10.59
N ASN A 101 13.47 -4.69 -11.25
CA ASN A 101 12.82 -3.43 -11.57
C ASN A 101 11.71 -3.01 -10.60
N MET A 102 11.52 -3.77 -9.51
CA MET A 102 10.45 -3.52 -8.56
C MET A 102 10.71 -2.24 -7.78
N ILE A 103 9.72 -1.34 -7.79
CA ILE A 103 9.77 -0.05 -7.08
C ILE A 103 8.76 0.06 -5.96
N MET A 104 7.75 -0.80 -5.95
CA MET A 104 6.66 -0.66 -5.02
C MET A 104 6.06 -2.01 -4.62
N ILE A 105 5.74 -2.13 -3.34
CA ILE A 105 4.86 -3.16 -2.78
C ILE A 105 3.59 -2.48 -2.27
N VAL A 106 2.43 -3.05 -2.63
CA VAL A 106 1.12 -2.68 -2.10
C VAL A 106 0.60 -3.83 -1.25
N VAL A 107 0.18 -3.56 -0.02
CA VAL A 107 -0.48 -4.55 0.87
C VAL A 107 -1.93 -4.12 1.10
N ASP A 108 -2.89 -4.84 0.51
CA ASP A 108 -4.32 -4.56 0.65
C ASP A 108 -5.08 -5.74 1.28
N SER A 109 -5.53 -5.66 2.53
CA SER A 109 -5.13 -4.73 3.59
C SER A 109 -4.28 -5.46 4.61
N LEU A 110 -3.28 -4.79 5.20
CA LEU A 110 -2.45 -5.41 6.24
C LEU A 110 -3.26 -5.88 7.46
N ALA A 111 -4.44 -5.31 7.71
CA ALA A 111 -5.25 -5.69 8.86
C ALA A 111 -5.89 -7.08 8.70
N THR A 112 -6.27 -7.48 7.48
CA THR A 112 -7.10 -8.67 7.23
C THR A 112 -6.50 -9.96 7.81
N PRO A 113 -5.22 -10.30 7.56
CA PRO A 113 -4.66 -11.56 8.06
C PRO A 113 -4.62 -11.64 9.60
N PHE A 114 -4.65 -10.49 10.29
CA PHE A 114 -4.55 -10.42 11.74
C PHE A 114 -5.91 -10.48 12.45
N VAL A 115 -7.02 -10.24 11.75
CA VAL A 115 -8.37 -10.20 12.34
C VAL A 115 -8.67 -11.44 13.20
N PRO A 116 -8.36 -12.68 12.77
CA PRO A 116 -8.65 -13.87 13.58
C PRO A 116 -7.92 -13.92 14.93
N TYR A 117 -6.78 -13.22 15.07
CA TYR A 117 -5.92 -13.28 16.25
C TYR A 117 -6.12 -12.10 17.20
N MET A 118 -6.64 -10.97 16.71
CA MET A 118 -6.73 -9.72 17.48
C MET A 118 -7.61 -9.81 18.73
N GLY A 119 -8.59 -10.72 18.75
CA GLY A 119 -9.41 -11.04 19.92
C GLY A 119 -8.81 -12.15 20.80
N PRO A 120 -8.69 -13.38 20.27
CA PRO A 120 -8.32 -14.54 21.10
C PRO A 120 -6.84 -14.59 21.48
N LEU A 121 -5.93 -14.10 20.63
CA LEU A 121 -4.48 -14.21 20.79
C LEU A 121 -3.77 -12.87 20.51
N PRO A 122 -4.09 -11.79 21.26
CA PRO A 122 -3.62 -10.44 20.96
C PRO A 122 -2.10 -10.29 21.05
N GLN A 123 -1.42 -11.07 21.91
CA GLN A 123 0.04 -11.03 22.01
C GLN A 123 0.72 -11.69 20.80
N LEU A 124 0.15 -12.78 20.28
CA LEU A 124 0.62 -13.40 19.04
C LEU A 124 0.42 -12.45 17.86
N ALA A 125 -0.75 -11.80 17.78
CA ALA A 125 -1.02 -10.82 16.73
C ALA A 125 0.01 -9.66 16.76
N LYS A 126 0.37 -9.18 17.96
CA LYS A 126 1.38 -8.13 18.13
C LYS A 126 2.79 -8.60 17.75
N SER A 127 3.21 -9.80 18.18
CA SER A 127 4.53 -10.31 17.85
C SER A 127 4.69 -10.52 16.35
N GLN A 128 3.68 -11.10 15.69
CA GLN A 128 3.66 -11.28 14.25
C GLN A 128 3.63 -9.93 13.50
N LEU A 129 2.87 -8.95 14.00
CA LEU A 129 2.85 -7.61 13.42
C LEU A 129 4.23 -6.95 13.50
N SER A 130 4.98 -7.17 14.59
CA SER A 130 6.36 -6.69 14.71
C SER A 130 7.27 -7.29 13.65
N VAL A 131 7.15 -8.58 13.38
CA VAL A 131 7.93 -9.27 12.32
C VAL A 131 7.59 -8.68 10.95
N VAL A 132 6.31 -8.59 10.61
CA VAL A 132 5.85 -8.03 9.34
C VAL A 132 6.29 -6.57 9.18
N SER A 133 6.13 -5.75 10.22
CA SER A 133 6.54 -4.34 10.20
C SER A 133 8.04 -4.17 9.99
N PHE A 134 8.85 -5.07 10.56
CA PHE A 134 10.29 -5.06 10.39
C PHE A 134 10.71 -5.44 8.97
N GLU A 135 10.10 -6.45 8.37
CA GLU A 135 10.36 -6.83 6.98
C GLU A 135 9.95 -5.72 5.99
N LEU A 136 8.78 -5.10 6.20
CA LEU A 136 8.36 -3.93 5.41
C LEU A 136 9.33 -2.76 5.55
N SER A 137 9.78 -2.48 6.77
CA SER A 137 10.76 -1.41 7.04
C SER A 137 12.10 -1.67 6.37
N ARG A 138 12.56 -2.93 6.34
CA ARG A 138 13.78 -3.31 5.62
C ARG A 138 13.64 -3.12 4.13
N ILE A 139 12.53 -3.57 3.55
CA ILE A 139 12.24 -3.38 2.12
C ILE A 139 12.24 -1.88 1.77
N ALA A 140 11.62 -1.05 2.60
CA ALA A 140 11.56 0.40 2.38
C ALA A 140 12.91 1.11 2.55
N ASN A 141 13.55 0.92 3.69
CA ASN A 141 14.68 1.75 4.11
C ASN A 141 16.04 1.22 3.63
N VAL A 142 16.18 -0.10 3.51
CA VAL A 142 17.45 -0.73 3.10
C VAL A 142 17.48 -1.01 1.60
N LEU A 143 16.36 -1.48 1.04
CA LEU A 143 16.27 -1.87 -0.37
C LEU A 143 15.66 -0.78 -1.27
N HIS A 144 15.32 0.37 -0.68
CA HIS A 144 14.78 1.55 -1.37
C HIS A 144 13.55 1.24 -2.25
N CYS A 145 12.70 0.31 -1.81
CA CYS A 145 11.46 -0.05 -2.48
C CYS A 145 10.28 0.60 -1.74
N ALA A 146 9.45 1.37 -2.43
CA ALA A 146 8.30 2.03 -1.80
C ALA A 146 7.31 0.98 -1.25
N VAL A 147 6.72 1.26 -0.08
CA VAL A 147 5.75 0.37 0.54
C VAL A 147 4.47 1.17 0.82
N LEU A 148 3.35 0.70 0.26
CA LEU A 148 2.02 1.20 0.54
C LEU A 148 1.22 0.13 1.28
N VAL A 149 0.66 0.51 2.43
CA VAL A 149 -0.14 -0.38 3.26
C VAL A 149 -1.53 0.21 3.43
N VAL A 150 -2.56 -0.58 3.13
CA VAL A 150 -3.94 -0.27 3.47
C VAL A 150 -4.25 -0.85 4.85
N ASN A 151 -4.83 -0.04 5.72
CA ASN A 151 -5.29 -0.45 7.05
C ASN A 151 -6.72 0.03 7.26
N HIS A 152 -7.56 -0.83 7.83
CA HIS A 152 -8.95 -0.52 8.09
C HIS A 152 -9.12 0.35 9.34
N SER A 153 -10.15 1.19 9.37
CA SER A 153 -10.57 1.91 10.57
C SER A 153 -11.33 1.00 11.53
N ARG A 154 -11.15 1.17 12.85
CA ARG A 154 -12.04 0.55 13.84
C ARG A 154 -13.28 1.42 14.02
N SER A 155 -14.46 0.85 13.76
CA SER A 155 -15.73 1.46 14.15
C SER A 155 -15.91 1.35 15.67
N SER A 156 -15.40 2.32 16.42
CA SER A 156 -15.75 2.46 17.84
C SER A 156 -17.17 3.02 17.96
N LYS A 157 -18.15 2.13 18.13
CA LYS A 157 -19.49 2.47 18.65
C LYS A 157 -19.47 2.49 20.19
N LEU A 158 -18.48 3.15 20.81
CA LEU A 158 -18.48 3.38 22.25
C LEU A 158 -19.05 4.77 22.55
N ALA A 159 -19.99 4.78 23.49
CA ALA A 159 -20.75 5.95 23.93
C ALA A 159 -19.84 7.10 24.39
N ASP A 160 -20.19 8.31 23.92
CA ASP A 160 -19.87 9.64 24.45
C ASP A 160 -18.80 9.76 25.54
N GLN A 161 -17.54 9.62 25.15
CA GLN A 161 -16.45 10.29 25.86
C GLN A 161 -15.79 11.29 24.90
N LYS A 162 -16.27 12.54 24.98
CA LYS A 162 -15.76 13.70 24.24
C LYS A 162 -14.26 13.87 24.51
N GLY A 163 -13.44 13.89 23.46
CA GLY A 163 -12.01 14.23 23.50
C GLY A 163 -11.06 13.07 23.13
N PHE A 164 -11.19 11.90 23.78
CA PHE A 164 -10.30 10.74 23.54
C PHE A 164 -10.64 9.91 22.28
N THR A 165 -11.76 10.22 21.63
CA THR A 165 -12.36 9.38 20.58
C THR A 165 -11.74 9.59 19.20
N GLU A 166 -11.27 10.79 18.85
CA GLU A 166 -10.72 11.04 17.51
C GLU A 166 -9.34 10.41 17.31
N GLU A 167 -8.43 10.50 18.28
CA GLU A 167 -7.13 9.84 18.20
C GLU A 167 -7.29 8.32 18.12
N ARG A 168 -8.18 7.73 18.93
CA ARG A 168 -8.44 6.28 18.91
C ARG A 168 -9.14 5.80 17.64
N ARG A 169 -10.09 6.54 17.10
CA ARG A 169 -10.70 6.26 15.77
C ARG A 169 -9.65 6.30 14.67
N ASN A 170 -8.70 7.22 14.83
CA ASN A 170 -7.59 7.31 13.92
C ASN A 170 -6.63 6.13 14.08
N LEU A 171 -6.45 5.37 15.15
CA LEU A 171 -5.37 4.34 15.20
C LEU A 171 -5.48 3.16 14.20
N GLY A 172 -6.62 2.96 13.54
CA GLY A 172 -6.82 1.82 12.62
C GLY A 172 -6.93 0.47 13.33
N CYS A 173 -7.12 -0.62 12.58
CA CYS A 173 -7.40 -1.96 13.11
C CYS A 173 -6.23 -2.59 13.85
N LEU A 174 -5.01 -2.26 13.44
CA LEU A 174 -3.78 -2.78 14.04
C LEU A 174 -3.35 -2.01 15.30
N GLY A 175 -4.04 -0.91 15.64
CA GLY A 175 -3.85 -0.17 16.89
C GLY A 175 -2.46 0.46 17.07
N PHE A 176 -2.08 0.68 18.33
CA PHE A 176 -0.84 1.37 18.70
C PHE A 176 0.43 0.69 18.17
N SER A 177 0.44 -0.64 18.10
CA SER A 177 1.61 -1.39 17.62
C SER A 177 1.97 -1.05 16.18
N TRP A 178 0.97 -0.82 15.31
CA TRP A 178 1.22 -0.33 13.95
C TRP A 178 1.45 1.18 13.93
N ALA A 179 0.71 1.95 14.73
CA ALA A 179 0.84 3.40 14.77
C ALA A 179 2.25 3.88 15.19
N ALA A 180 2.98 3.08 15.98
CA ALA A 180 4.35 3.35 16.40
C ALA A 180 5.41 3.05 15.32
N VAL A 181 5.06 2.33 14.26
CA VAL A 181 5.97 2.09 13.13
C VAL A 181 6.18 3.43 12.39
N PRO A 182 7.42 3.83 12.06
CA PRO A 182 7.64 5.06 11.30
C PRO A 182 7.05 4.99 9.89
N HIS A 183 5.99 5.75 9.60
CA HIS A 183 5.39 5.82 8.26
C HIS A 183 4.67 7.14 7.99
N LYS A 184 4.46 7.45 6.71
CA LYS A 184 3.51 8.52 6.33
C LYS A 184 2.12 7.92 6.26
N ARG A 185 1.11 8.64 6.75
CA ARG A 185 -0.25 8.13 6.81
C ARG A 185 -1.25 9.02 6.09
N LEU A 186 -2.10 8.37 5.30
CA LEU A 186 -3.26 8.99 4.68
C LEU A 186 -4.52 8.49 5.40
N VAL A 187 -5.35 9.42 5.87
CA VAL A 187 -6.65 9.15 6.48
C VAL A 187 -7.73 9.62 5.52
N LEU A 188 -8.51 8.68 5.00
CA LEU A 188 -9.60 8.95 4.07
C LEU A 188 -10.91 8.96 4.85
N THR A 189 -11.64 10.08 4.81
CA THR A 189 -12.95 10.23 5.47
C THR A 189 -13.99 10.62 4.43
N LEU A 190 -15.08 9.86 4.34
CA LEU A 190 -16.20 10.21 3.48
C LEU A 190 -17.03 11.31 4.15
N SER A 191 -17.26 12.44 3.49
CA SER A 191 -18.24 13.42 3.98
C SER A 191 -19.65 12.96 3.61
N ASN A 192 -20.48 12.73 4.61
CA ASN A 192 -21.92 12.51 4.41
C ASN A 192 -22.67 13.84 4.25
N GLU A 193 -22.22 14.72 3.34
CA GLU A 193 -23.08 15.80 2.85
C GLU A 193 -24.16 15.16 1.98
N ARG A 194 -25.29 14.76 2.59
CA ARG A 194 -26.48 14.27 1.88
C ARG A 194 -27.21 15.46 1.25
N ALA A 195 -26.68 16.03 0.18
CA ALA A 195 -27.50 16.84 -0.71
C ALA A 195 -28.04 15.93 -1.84
N PRO A 196 -29.28 16.13 -2.33
CA PRO A 196 -29.94 15.17 -3.23
C PRO A 196 -29.26 14.96 -4.59
N ASN A 197 -28.21 15.71 -4.92
CA ASN A 197 -27.45 15.65 -6.18
C ASN A 197 -25.93 15.90 -5.98
N SER A 198 -25.39 15.71 -4.77
CA SER A 198 -23.97 16.02 -4.51
C SER A 198 -23.05 14.85 -4.88
N GLU A 199 -22.04 15.16 -5.69
CA GLU A 199 -20.84 14.32 -5.90
C GLU A 199 -20.33 13.76 -4.55
N ARG A 200 -19.93 12.49 -4.52
CA ARG A 200 -19.26 11.92 -3.34
C ARG A 200 -17.93 12.63 -3.13
N LYS A 201 -17.87 13.50 -2.14
CA LYS A 201 -16.64 14.16 -1.70
C LYS A 201 -15.91 13.26 -0.70
N LEU A 202 -14.66 12.94 -1.01
CA LEU A 202 -13.75 12.29 -0.07
C LEU A 202 -12.84 13.37 0.53
N HIS A 203 -12.89 13.54 1.84
CA HIS A 203 -11.92 14.35 2.55
C HIS A 203 -10.68 13.49 2.81
N VAL A 204 -9.55 13.93 2.26
CA VAL A 204 -8.26 13.32 2.46
C VAL A 204 -7.50 14.15 3.49
N LEU A 205 -7.24 13.54 4.64
CA LEU A 205 -6.43 14.12 5.70
C LEU A 205 -5.09 13.41 5.73
N ILE A 206 -4.02 14.14 5.42
CA ILE A 206 -2.65 13.62 5.48
C ILE A 206 -2.14 13.82 6.91
N LYS A 207 -1.73 12.73 7.57
CA LYS A 207 -1.08 12.78 8.89
C LYS A 207 0.27 12.09 8.80
N LEU A 208 1.34 12.74 9.23
CA LEU A 208 2.60 12.02 9.45
C LEU A 208 2.51 11.26 10.78
N SER A 209 2.87 9.97 10.80
CA SER A 209 3.06 9.31 12.09
C SER A 209 4.36 9.85 12.69
N LYS A 210 4.30 10.20 13.97
CA LYS A 210 5.51 10.45 14.75
C LYS A 210 6.21 9.10 14.93
N ASP A 211 7.53 9.09 14.87
CA ASP A 211 8.33 7.91 15.13
C ASP A 211 8.22 7.46 16.59
N ALA A 212 8.92 6.37 16.94
CA ALA A 212 8.95 5.82 18.30
C ALA A 212 9.43 6.83 19.37
N ASN A 213 10.12 7.90 18.97
CA ASN A 213 10.61 8.97 19.84
C ASN A 213 9.72 10.22 19.82
N SER A 214 8.50 10.10 19.27
CA SER A 214 7.57 11.22 19.07
C SER A 214 8.09 12.33 18.15
N GLN A 215 9.10 12.05 17.33
CA GLN A 215 9.63 12.98 16.34
C GLN A 215 9.00 12.72 14.97
N ILE A 216 8.79 13.78 14.19
CA ILE A 216 8.35 13.61 12.81
C ILE A 216 9.59 13.25 11.99
N PRO A 217 9.59 12.12 11.24
CA PRO A 217 10.79 11.62 10.53
C PRO A 217 11.32 12.57 9.44
N CYS A 218 10.63 13.67 9.16
CA CYS A 218 11.11 14.74 8.31
C CYS A 218 10.62 16.07 8.91
N PRO A 219 11.52 17.02 9.24
CA PRO A 219 11.11 18.39 9.58
C PRO A 219 10.70 19.08 8.27
N CYS A 220 9.51 18.77 7.76
CA CYS A 220 8.91 19.63 6.76
C CYS A 220 8.59 20.95 7.46
N GLU A 221 9.24 22.03 7.06
CA GLU A 221 9.09 23.38 7.66
C GLU A 221 7.62 23.88 7.62
N ASP A 222 6.79 23.30 6.76
CA ASP A 222 5.35 23.53 6.71
C ASP A 222 4.59 22.49 7.55
N THR A 223 4.32 22.83 8.81
CA THR A 223 3.54 22.01 9.75
C THR A 223 2.02 21.99 9.47
N THR A 224 1.57 22.67 8.41
CA THR A 224 0.19 22.60 7.91
C THR A 224 0.11 21.60 6.76
N PHE A 225 -0.13 20.33 7.06
CA PHE A 225 -0.47 19.36 6.02
C PHE A 225 -1.85 19.70 5.46
N SER A 226 -1.88 20.13 4.20
CA SER A 226 -3.10 20.46 3.46
C SER A 226 -4.05 19.25 3.47
N SER A 227 -5.22 19.40 4.10
CA SER A 227 -6.34 18.53 3.78
C SER A 227 -6.80 18.88 2.36
N CYS A 228 -7.16 17.88 1.58
CA CYS A 228 -7.70 18.10 0.24
C CYS A 228 -9.01 17.34 0.06
N ILE A 229 -9.88 17.88 -0.79
CA ILE A 229 -11.13 17.23 -1.17
C ILE A 229 -10.89 16.60 -2.53
N VAL A 230 -10.99 15.27 -2.58
CA VAL A 230 -11.00 14.54 -3.84
C VAL A 230 -12.44 14.27 -4.21
N LYS A 231 -12.83 14.74 -5.39
CA LYS A 231 -14.13 14.46 -6.00
C LYS A 231 -13.97 13.26 -6.92
N PHE A 232 -14.83 12.26 -6.76
CA PHE A 232 -14.91 11.15 -7.70
C PHE A 232 -16.04 11.42 -8.69
N PRO A 233 -15.79 11.29 -10.01
CA PRO A 233 -16.87 11.27 -10.97
C PRO A 233 -17.78 10.06 -10.65
N SER A 234 -19.08 10.32 -10.60
CA SER A 234 -20.13 9.31 -10.43
C SER A 234 -20.32 8.46 -11.67
#